data_AF-A0A920JMF6-F1
#
_entry.id   AF-A0A920JMF6-F1
#
_cell.length_a   1.000
_cell.length_b   1.000
_cell.length_c   1.000
_cell.angle_alpha   90.00
_cell.angle_beta   90.00
_cell.angle_gamma   90.00
#
_symmetry.space_group_name_H-M   'P 1'
#
loop_
_entity.id
_entity.type
_entity.pdbx_description
1 polymer ?
#
loop_
_entity_poly.entity_id
_entity_poly.type
_entity_poly.pdbx_seq_one_letter_code
_entity_poly.pdbx_strand_id
1 'polypeptide(L)'
;MTGFPSRIKSYGNTFKHDRYLCDSELIQNNKTTDTVVHFSTLSDQKIKLNKSLKNIVLGHPKSKLSCLPDIFIPVGVPGIDYEGIMFRTDNVVSLPLKKIRDVALPKN
;
A
#
# COMPACT_ATOMS: atom_id res chain seq x y z
N MET A 1 -0.50 -13.06 -14.38
CA MET A 1 -1.53 -12.04 -14.06
C MET A 1 -2.82 -12.76 -13.68
N THR A 2 -3.61 -12.22 -12.74
CA THR A 2 -4.75 -12.92 -12.13
C THR A 2 -6.09 -12.69 -12.84
N GLY A 3 -6.22 -11.62 -13.64
CA GLY A 3 -7.48 -11.23 -14.30
C GLY A 3 -8.52 -10.59 -13.36
N PHE A 4 -8.24 -10.49 -12.07
CA PHE A 4 -9.13 -9.91 -11.05
C PHE A 4 -8.59 -8.57 -10.53
N PRO A 5 -9.45 -7.68 -9.99
CA PRO A 5 -9.03 -6.43 -9.34
C PRO A 5 -8.38 -6.70 -7.96
N SER A 6 -8.59 -5.84 -6.96
CA SER A 6 -8.12 -6.09 -5.58
C SER A 6 -8.79 -7.33 -4.93
N ARG A 7 -8.38 -7.68 -3.70
CA ARG A 7 -8.99 -8.76 -2.88
C ARG A 7 -8.75 -10.15 -3.49
N ILE A 8 -7.47 -10.44 -3.72
CA ILE A 8 -6.97 -11.70 -4.23
C ILE A 8 -6.05 -12.32 -3.19
N LYS A 9 -6.17 -13.62 -2.98
CA LYS A 9 -5.16 -14.44 -2.30
C LYS A 9 -4.40 -15.27 -3.32
N SER A 10 -3.08 -15.36 -3.13
CA SER A 10 -2.23 -16.29 -3.88
C SER A 10 -1.83 -17.44 -2.95
N TYR A 11 -2.02 -18.67 -3.41
CA TYR A 11 -1.62 -19.87 -2.67
C TYR A 11 -1.36 -21.00 -3.67
N GLY A 12 -0.26 -21.74 -3.52
CA GLY A 12 0.02 -22.95 -4.31
C GLY A 12 -0.13 -22.74 -5.82
N ASN A 13 0.57 -21.74 -6.39
CA ASN A 13 0.54 -21.35 -7.81
C ASN A 13 -0.84 -20.95 -8.36
N THR A 14 -1.86 -20.79 -7.53
CA THR A 14 -3.18 -20.29 -7.94
C THR A 14 -3.49 -18.94 -7.32
N PHE A 15 -4.41 -18.22 -7.95
CA PHE A 15 -4.98 -16.98 -7.45
C PHE A 15 -6.47 -17.15 -7.27
N LYS A 16 -6.98 -16.84 -6.08
CA LYS A 16 -8.41 -16.85 -5.79
C LYS A 16 -8.86 -15.44 -5.42
N HIS A 17 -9.83 -14.92 -6.18
CA HIS A 17 -10.48 -13.66 -5.87
C HIS A 17 -11.75 -13.94 -5.06
N ASP A 18 -11.90 -13.25 -3.93
CA ASP A 18 -13.11 -13.27 -3.11
C ASP A 18 -13.23 -11.96 -2.36
N ARG A 19 -14.32 -11.21 -2.58
CA ARG A 19 -14.50 -9.88 -2.01
C ARG A 19 -14.63 -9.90 -0.49
N TYR A 20 -15.24 -10.95 0.07
CA TYR A 20 -15.50 -11.07 1.50
C TYR A 20 -14.32 -11.70 2.21
N LEU A 21 -13.89 -12.89 1.76
CA LEU A 21 -12.79 -13.63 2.39
C LEU A 21 -11.43 -12.92 2.24
N CYS A 22 -11.23 -12.11 1.20
CA CYS A 22 -10.02 -11.31 1.03
C CYS A 22 -10.18 -9.85 1.49
N ASP A 23 -11.14 -9.57 2.37
CA ASP A 23 -11.21 -8.29 3.06
C ASP A 23 -10.09 -8.15 4.09
N SER A 24 -9.35 -7.03 4.04
CA SER A 24 -8.18 -6.84 4.88
C SER A 24 -8.53 -6.70 6.36
N GLU A 25 -9.67 -6.13 6.72
CA GLU A 25 -10.11 -6.01 8.11
C GLU A 25 -10.54 -7.37 8.65
N LEU A 26 -11.33 -8.12 7.86
CA LEU A 26 -11.74 -9.48 8.22
C LEU A 26 -10.54 -10.41 8.43
N ILE A 27 -9.57 -10.44 7.50
CA ILE A 27 -8.40 -11.33 7.58
C ILE A 27 -7.50 -10.98 8.78
N GLN A 28 -7.36 -9.69 9.10
CA GLN A 28 -6.61 -9.25 10.28
C GLN A 28 -7.32 -9.65 11.58
N ASN A 29 -8.65 -9.55 11.63
CA ASN A 29 -9.44 -9.86 12.82
C ASN A 29 -9.58 -11.38 13.07
N ASN A 30 -9.57 -12.19 12.01
CA ASN A 30 -9.68 -13.65 12.10
C ASN A 30 -8.42 -14.36 12.63
N LYS A 31 -7.37 -13.61 13.01
CA LYS A 31 -6.08 -14.14 13.50
C LYS A 31 -5.40 -15.15 12.55
N THR A 32 -5.72 -15.10 11.26
CA THR A 32 -5.04 -15.90 10.22
C THR A 32 -3.89 -15.14 9.57
N THR A 33 -3.54 -13.98 10.12
CA THR A 33 -2.51 -13.08 9.60
C THR A 33 -1.42 -12.92 10.63
N ASP A 34 -0.18 -13.10 10.22
CA ASP A 34 0.98 -12.83 11.08
C ASP A 34 1.59 -11.45 10.80
N THR A 35 1.50 -11.00 9.54
CA THR A 35 2.15 -9.76 9.06
C THR A 35 1.23 -9.00 8.10
N VAL A 36 1.22 -7.68 8.24
CA VAL A 36 0.51 -6.75 7.36
C VAL A 36 1.51 -5.75 6.77
N VAL A 37 1.47 -5.59 5.44
CA VAL A 37 2.25 -4.58 4.73
C VAL A 37 1.31 -3.47 4.27
N HIS A 38 1.59 -2.25 4.72
CA HIS A 38 0.82 -1.06 4.41
C HIS A 38 1.54 -0.24 3.34
N PHE A 39 0.85 0.14 2.27
CA PHE A 39 1.37 1.03 1.23
C PHE A 39 0.54 2.31 1.21
N SER A 40 1.14 3.46 1.52
CA SER A 40 0.46 4.76 1.48
C SER A 40 1.42 5.91 1.18
N THR A 41 1.49 6.30 -0.08
CA THR A 41 2.39 7.36 -0.55
C THR A 41 1.68 8.69 -0.87
N LEU A 42 0.36 8.65 -1.07
CA LEU A 42 -0.43 9.79 -1.53
C LEU A 42 -1.44 10.31 -0.49
N SER A 43 -1.89 9.45 0.42
CA SER A 43 -2.96 9.77 1.36
C SER A 43 -2.42 10.47 2.61
N ASP A 44 -3.13 11.50 3.06
CA ASP A 44 -2.90 12.16 4.35
C ASP A 44 -3.66 11.48 5.51
N GLN A 45 -4.46 10.47 5.19
CA GLN A 45 -5.26 9.73 6.16
C GLN A 45 -4.37 8.94 7.11
N LYS A 46 -4.83 8.87 8.37
CA LYS A 46 -4.14 8.11 9.42
C LYS A 46 -4.21 6.61 9.13
N ILE A 47 -3.06 5.97 8.99
CA ILE A 47 -2.94 4.52 8.81
C ILE A 47 -3.23 3.85 10.16
N LYS A 48 -4.26 3.01 10.18
CA LYS A 48 -4.63 2.21 11.35
C LYS A 48 -3.85 0.90 11.33
N LEU A 49 -2.96 0.73 12.31
CA LEU A 49 -2.16 -0.47 12.50
C LEU A 49 -2.77 -1.33 13.61
N ASN A 50 -2.72 -2.65 13.44
CA ASN A 50 -3.11 -3.60 14.46
C ASN A 50 -1.89 -3.98 15.31
N LYS A 51 -1.88 -3.58 16.59
CA LYS A 51 -0.77 -3.85 17.53
C LYS A 51 -0.51 -5.33 17.80
N SER A 52 -1.48 -6.23 17.53
CA SER A 52 -1.29 -7.67 17.72
C SER A 52 -0.58 -8.35 16.55
N LEU A 53 -0.31 -7.63 15.46
CA LEU A 53 0.30 -8.15 14.23
C LEU A 53 1.65 -7.51 13.98
N LYS A 54 2.48 -8.13 13.14
CA LYS A 54 3.68 -7.49 12.60
C LYS A 54 3.29 -6.50 11.51
N ASN A 55 3.69 -5.24 11.67
CA ASN A 55 3.32 -4.16 10.75
C ASN A 55 4.57 -3.62 10.04
N ILE A 56 4.56 -3.72 8.71
CA ILE A 56 5.53 -3.07 7.83
C ILE A 56 4.81 -1.93 7.11
N VAL A 57 5.34 -0.72 7.18
CA VAL A 57 4.74 0.45 6.54
C VAL A 57 5.71 1.04 5.52
N LEU A 58 5.26 1.11 4.27
CA LEU A 58 5.87 1.88 3.20
C LEU A 58 5.02 3.13 3.01
N GLY A 59 5.51 4.25 3.54
CA GLY A 59 4.73 5.48 3.58
C GLY A 59 5.54 6.74 3.36
N HIS A 60 4.83 7.83 3.06
CA HIS A 60 5.44 9.15 3.02
C HIS A 60 6.07 9.48 4.40
N PRO A 61 7.22 10.17 4.49
CA PRO A 61 7.87 10.49 5.77
C PRO A 61 6.99 11.21 6.80
N LYS A 62 5.92 11.87 6.35
CA LYS A 62 4.93 12.58 7.20
C LYS A 62 3.62 11.79 7.43
N SER A 63 3.57 10.50 7.11
CA SER A 63 2.39 9.67 7.32
C SER A 63 1.98 9.63 8.80
N LYS A 64 0.68 9.77 9.08
CA LYS A 64 0.12 9.66 10.42
C LYS A 64 -0.18 8.20 10.72
N LEU A 65 0.37 7.64 11.80
CA LEU A 65 0.17 6.24 12.19
C LEU A 65 -0.60 6.15 13.52
N SER A 66 -1.42 5.12 13.72
CA SER A 66 -2.12 4.89 15.00
C SER A 66 -1.22 4.39 16.12
N CYS A 67 -0.11 3.75 15.76
CA CYS A 67 0.97 3.37 16.67
C CYS A 67 2.28 3.23 15.88
N LEU A 68 3.38 2.93 16.56
CA LEU A 68 4.65 2.63 15.91
C LEU A 68 4.56 1.28 15.17
N PRO A 69 5.00 1.19 13.91
CA PRO A 69 5.12 -0.09 13.20
C PRO A 69 6.41 -0.82 13.59
N ASP A 70 6.50 -2.12 13.29
CA ASP A 70 7.75 -2.87 13.47
C ASP A 70 8.83 -2.40 12.48
N ILE A 71 8.43 -2.06 11.26
CA ILE A 71 9.32 -1.52 10.22
C ILE A 71 8.63 -0.34 9.52
N PHE A 72 9.34 0.78 9.41
CA PHE A 72 8.91 1.93 8.62
C PHE A 72 9.95 2.23 7.53
N ILE A 73 9.51 2.19 6.27
CA ILE A 73 10.32 2.52 5.11
C ILE A 73 9.77 3.81 4.50
N PRO A 74 10.47 4.95 4.64
CA PRO A 74 10.06 6.19 4.02
C PRO A 74 10.19 6.07 2.49
N VAL A 75 9.12 6.41 1.78
CA VAL A 75 9.07 6.42 0.31
C VAL A 75 8.59 7.78 -0.20
N GLY A 76 9.07 8.15 -1.39
CA GLY A 76 8.65 9.39 -2.04
C GLY A 76 7.28 9.28 -2.70
N VAL A 77 6.72 10.43 -3.05
CA VAL A 77 5.42 10.56 -3.72
C VAL A 77 5.60 10.50 -5.24
N PRO A 78 4.94 9.58 -5.95
CA PRO A 78 4.93 9.58 -7.42
C PRO A 78 4.38 10.89 -7.97
N GLY A 79 5.04 11.45 -8.98
CA GLY A 79 4.73 12.77 -9.54
C GLY A 79 5.25 13.96 -8.75
N ILE A 80 5.94 13.73 -7.64
CA ILE A 80 6.68 14.75 -6.89
C ILE A 80 8.16 14.39 -6.87
N ASP A 81 8.45 13.23 -6.26
CA ASP A 81 9.78 12.73 -5.94
C ASP A 81 10.32 11.79 -7.03
N TYR A 82 9.42 11.08 -7.70
CA TYR A 82 9.72 10.09 -8.74
C TYR A 82 8.73 10.17 -9.89
N GLU A 83 9.13 9.72 -11.07
CA GLU A 83 8.21 9.49 -12.18
C GLU A 83 7.28 8.32 -11.87
N GLY A 84 6.09 8.31 -12.45
CA GLY A 84 5.11 7.24 -12.19
C GLY A 84 3.86 7.35 -13.04
N ILE A 85 2.86 6.54 -12.71
CA ILE A 85 1.55 6.52 -13.38
C ILE A 85 0.47 6.66 -12.30
N MET A 86 -0.53 7.51 -12.55
CA MET A 86 -1.72 7.63 -11.72
C MET A 86 -2.97 7.38 -12.55
N PHE A 87 -3.97 6.71 -11.97
CA PHE A 87 -5.25 6.47 -12.62
C PHE A 87 -6.26 7.49 -12.13
N ARG A 88 -6.85 8.25 -13.05
CA ARG A 88 -7.96 9.15 -12.73
C ARG A 88 -9.26 8.37 -12.61
N THR A 89 -10.11 8.76 -11.66
CA THR A 89 -11.40 8.10 -11.37
C THR A 89 -12.57 8.64 -12.19
N ASP A 90 -12.40 9.77 -12.88
CA ASP A 90 -13.49 10.42 -13.63
C ASP A 90 -13.64 9.89 -15.06
N ASN A 91 -12.57 9.40 -15.69
CA ASN A 91 -12.59 8.94 -17.10
C ASN A 91 -11.68 7.74 -17.41
N VAL A 92 -11.17 7.02 -16.40
CA VAL A 92 -10.33 5.80 -16.56
C VAL A 92 -9.13 6.03 -17.52
N VAL A 93 -8.36 7.08 -17.28
CA VAL A 93 -7.12 7.35 -18.02
C VAL A 93 -5.93 7.21 -17.09
N SER A 94 -4.91 6.47 -17.54
CA SER A 94 -3.58 6.46 -16.93
C SER A 94 -2.84 7.75 -17.30
N LEU A 95 -2.50 8.56 -16.30
CA LEU A 95 -1.74 9.79 -16.45
C LEU A 95 -0.27 9.54 -16.09
N PRO A 96 0.69 9.71 -17.02
CA PRO A 96 2.10 9.73 -16.67
C PRO A 96 2.41 10.96 -15.82
N LEU A 97 3.10 10.75 -14.70
CA LEU A 97 3.52 11.79 -13.79
C LEU A 97 5.03 12.01 -13.90
N LYS A 98 5.44 13.27 -14.01
CA LYS A 98 6.86 13.66 -14.03
C LYS A 98 7.34 13.95 -12.62
N LYS A 99 8.61 13.68 -12.36
CA LYS A 99 9.30 14.16 -11.17
C LYS A 99 9.45 15.69 -11.25
N ILE A 100 9.21 16.39 -10.14
CA ILE A 100 9.31 17.86 -10.06
C ILE A 100 10.29 18.35 -9.01
N ARG A 101 10.82 17.48 -8.14
CA ARG A 101 11.91 17.82 -7.21
C ARG A 101 12.85 16.65 -6.98
N ASP A 102 14.05 16.96 -6.53
CA ASP A 102 14.99 15.98 -6.00
C ASP A 102 14.75 15.71 -4.52
N VAL A 103 14.83 14.43 -4.16
CA VAL A 103 14.87 13.96 -2.77
C VAL A 103 16.10 13.10 -2.56
N ALA A 104 16.72 13.25 -1.39
CA ALA A 104 17.85 12.46 -0.92
C ALA A 104 17.40 11.11 -0.32
N LEU A 105 16.42 10.47 -0.96
CA LEU A 105 16.09 9.08 -0.67
C LEU A 105 17.09 8.15 -1.39
N PRO A 106 17.36 6.94 -0.88
CA PRO A 106 18.22 5.98 -1.55
C PRO A 106 17.77 5.75 -3.00
N LYS A 107 18.72 5.78 -3.93
CA LYS A 107 18.52 5.51 -5.37
C LYS A 107 19.46 4.37 -5.77
N ASN A 108 19.01 3.54 -6.72
CA ASN A 108 19.83 2.47 -7.33
C ASN A 108 20.80 3.04 -8.36
#